data_AF-M3HSJ4-F1
#
_entry.id   AF-M3HSJ4-F1
#
_cell.length_a   1.000
_cell.length_b   1.000
_cell.length_c   1.000
_cell.angle_alpha   90.00
_cell.angle_beta   90.00
_cell.angle_gamma   90.00
#
_symmetry.space_group_name_H-M   'P 1'
#
loop_
_entity.id
_entity.type
_entity.pdbx_description
1 polymer ?
#
loop_
_entity_poly.entity_id
_entity_poly.type
_entity_poly.pdbx_seq_one_letter_code
_entity_poly.pdbx_strand_id
1 'polypeptide(L)'
;MTAVGLSGQFQVMVAAVILSMIVMLIFSGTVSDFINEHPSMKILALSFLIMIGAMLFADGLHFHIPKGYVYFSMAFSLGVELINMRIRKANSKKH
;
A
#
# COMPACT_ATOMS: atom_id res chain seq x y z
N MET A 1 9.57 3.65 -17.92
CA MET A 1 10.44 2.57 -17.41
C MET A 1 11.61 3.20 -16.68
N THR A 2 11.95 2.68 -15.51
CA THR A 2 12.75 3.37 -14.48
C THR A 2 14.23 3.45 -14.84
N ALA A 3 14.77 4.68 -14.89
CA ALA A 3 16.19 4.98 -15.12
C ALA A 3 17.16 4.28 -14.14
N VAL A 4 16.66 3.74 -13.04
CA VAL A 4 17.44 3.09 -11.99
C VAL A 4 18.10 1.79 -12.48
N GLY A 5 17.45 1.05 -13.40
CA GLY A 5 17.99 -0.20 -13.95
C GLY A 5 19.10 -0.04 -15.00
N LEU A 6 19.27 1.17 -15.55
CA LEU A 6 20.33 1.53 -16.52
C LEU A 6 21.58 2.10 -15.85
N SER A 7 21.49 2.41 -14.56
CA SER A 7 22.67 2.77 -13.77
C SER A 7 23.41 1.49 -13.39
N GLY A 8 24.74 1.44 -13.56
CA GLY A 8 25.58 0.30 -13.15
C GLY A 8 25.64 0.04 -11.64
N GLN A 9 24.63 0.47 -10.89
CA GLN A 9 24.52 0.50 -9.43
C GLN A 9 23.60 -0.63 -8.92
N PHE A 10 23.59 -1.79 -9.57
CA PHE A 10 22.75 -2.93 -9.18
C PHE A 10 22.92 -3.30 -7.70
N GLN A 11 24.16 -3.25 -7.20
CA GLN A 11 24.49 -3.51 -5.79
C GLN A 11 23.75 -2.57 -4.82
N VAL A 12 23.64 -1.28 -5.16
CA VAL A 12 22.95 -0.29 -4.33
C VAL A 12 21.44 -0.53 -4.31
N MET A 13 20.86 -0.92 -5.45
CA MET A 13 19.44 -1.25 -5.55
C MET A 13 19.09 -2.46 -4.66
N VAL A 14 19.90 -3.53 -4.74
CA VAL A 14 19.71 -4.72 -3.90
C VAL A 14 19.86 -4.38 -2.42
N ALA A 15 20.90 -3.62 -2.06
CA ALA A 15 21.12 -3.20 -0.67
C ALA A 15 19.93 -2.37 -0.13
N ALA A 16 19.37 -1.46 -0.93
CA ALA A 16 18.22 -0.64 -0.55
C ALA A 16 16.96 -1.47 -0.32
N VAL A 17 16.67 -2.45 -1.19
CA VAL A 17 15.50 -3.34 -1.04
C VAL A 17 15.64 -4.19 0.22
N ILE A 18 16.80 -4.81 0.43
CA ILE A 18 17.06 -5.62 1.63
C ILE A 18 16.91 -4.78 2.89
N LEU A 19 17.50 -3.58 2.93
CA LEU A 19 17.39 -2.68 4.07
C LEU A 19 15.93 -2.29 4.33
N SER A 20 15.17 -1.98 3.27
CA SER A 20 13.74 -1.69 3.38
C SER A 20 12.93 -2.88 3.92
N MET A 21 13.25 -4.10 3.49
CA MET A 21 12.60 -5.32 3.97
C MET A 21 12.89 -5.54 5.45
N ILE A 22 14.13 -5.34 5.91
CA ILE A 22 14.51 -5.46 7.32
C ILE A 22 13.68 -4.49 8.17
N VAL A 23 13.59 -3.23 7.76
CA VAL A 23 12.75 -2.24 8.45
C VAL A 23 11.28 -2.68 8.46
N MET A 24 10.74 -3.13 7.33
CA MET A 24 9.37 -3.66 7.27
C MET A 24 9.13 -4.79 8.27
N LEU A 25 10.06 -5.74 8.38
CA LEU A 25 9.93 -6.89 9.29
C LEU A 25 9.94 -6.45 10.76
N ILE A 26 10.83 -5.52 11.14
CA ILE A 26 10.89 -4.96 12.50
C ILE A 26 9.56 -4.31 12.89
N PHE A 27 8.96 -3.54 11.98
CA PHE A 27 7.70 -2.84 12.23
C PHE A 27 6.44 -3.67 11.95
N SER A 28 6.57 -4.88 11.41
CA SER A 28 5.44 -5.69 10.93
C SER A 28 4.43 -5.99 12.04
N GLY A 29 4.88 -6.29 13.26
CA GLY A 29 4.00 -6.53 14.42
C GLY A 29 3.11 -5.33 14.73
N THR A 30 3.71 -4.15 14.90
CA THR A 30 2.98 -2.90 15.18
C THR A 30 1.99 -2.55 14.08
N VAL A 31 2.39 -2.74 12.81
CA VAL A 31 1.49 -2.53 11.66
C VAL A 31 0.34 -3.53 11.66
N SER A 32 0.61 -4.80 11.96
CA SER A 32 -0.42 -5.85 12.06
C SER A 32 -1.40 -5.56 13.19
N ASP A 33 -0.95 -5.14 14.36
CA ASP A 33 -1.81 -4.81 15.50
C ASP A 33 -2.76 -3.64 15.15
N PHE A 34 -2.23 -2.59 14.54
CA PHE A 34 -3.03 -1.45 14.06
C PHE A 34 -4.10 -1.85 13.03
N ILE A 35 -3.74 -2.75 12.10
CA ILE A 35 -4.68 -3.28 11.11
C ILE A 35 -5.76 -4.15 11.78
N ASN A 36 -5.42 -4.92 12.80
CA ASN A 36 -6.36 -5.76 13.54
C ASN A 36 -7.33 -4.93 14.40
N GLU A 37 -6.88 -3.82 14.97
CA GLU A 37 -7.73 -2.89 15.74
C GLU A 37 -8.75 -2.15 14.84
N HIS A 38 -8.48 -2.07 13.53
CA HIS A 38 -9.31 -1.36 12.57
C HIS A 38 -9.74 -2.27 11.41
N PRO A 39 -10.86 -3.02 11.55
CA PRO A 39 -11.31 -3.99 10.55
C PRO A 39 -11.44 -3.43 9.12
N SER A 40 -11.83 -2.17 8.98
CA SER A 40 -11.94 -1.48 7.70
C SER A 40 -10.57 -1.22 7.05
N MET A 41 -9.51 -0.94 7.85
CA MET A 41 -8.14 -0.85 7.36
C MET A 41 -7.61 -2.20 6.83
N LYS A 42 -7.99 -3.31 7.47
CA LYS A 42 -7.63 -4.66 7.00
C LYS A 42 -8.19 -4.96 5.62
N ILE A 43 -9.46 -4.62 5.39
CA ILE A 43 -10.11 -4.80 4.09
C ILE A 43 -9.49 -3.89 3.03
N LEU A 44 -9.16 -2.65 3.39
CA LEU A 44 -8.49 -1.70 2.51
C LEU A 44 -7.10 -2.21 2.07
N ALA A 45 -6.31 -2.74 2.99
CA ALA A 45 -5.00 -3.32 2.70
C ALA A 45 -5.09 -4.55 1.77
N LEU A 46 -6.02 -5.47 2.02
CA LEU A 46 -6.26 -6.62 1.15
C LEU A 46 -6.69 -6.17 -0.26
N SER A 47 -7.54 -5.15 -0.34
CA SER A 47 -7.98 -4.57 -1.61
C SER A 47 -6.81 -3.98 -2.41
N PHE A 48 -5.89 -3.27 -1.75
CA PHE A 48 -4.68 -2.75 -2.39
C PHE A 48 -3.75 -3.86 -2.86
N LEU A 49 -3.57 -4.92 -2.06
CA LEU A 49 -2.78 -6.08 -2.47
C LEU A 49 -3.34 -6.71 -3.75
N ILE A 50 -4.66 -6.95 -3.80
CA ILE A 50 -5.34 -7.51 -4.98
C ILE A 50 -5.23 -6.55 -6.17
N MET A 51 -5.46 -5.26 -5.98
CA MET A 51 -5.37 -4.25 -7.05
C MET A 51 -3.97 -4.16 -7.63
N ILE A 52 -2.92 -4.13 -6.79
CA ILE A 52 -1.53 -4.12 -7.25
C ILE A 52 -1.20 -5.42 -7.97
N GLY A 53 -1.63 -6.58 -7.46
CA GLY A 53 -1.45 -7.86 -8.13
C GLY A 53 -2.09 -7.90 -9.52
N ALA A 54 -3.35 -7.44 -9.63
CA ALA A 54 -4.06 -7.34 -10.90
C ALA A 54 -3.41 -6.33 -11.86
N MET A 55 -2.94 -5.19 -11.34
CA MET A 55 -2.23 -4.18 -12.12
C MET A 55 -0.93 -4.74 -12.70
N LEU A 56 -0.13 -5.45 -11.90
CA LEU A 56 1.11 -6.08 -12.34
C LEU A 56 0.84 -7.19 -13.37
N PHE A 57 -0.23 -7.97 -13.17
CA PHE A 57 -0.66 -8.99 -14.13
C PHE A 57 -1.04 -8.36 -15.47
N ALA A 58 -1.82 -7.28 -15.47
CA ALA A 58 -2.20 -6.55 -16.69
C ALA A 58 -0.99 -5.90 -17.38
N ASP A 59 -0.09 -5.26 -16.62
CA ASP A 59 1.15 -4.65 -17.15
C ASP A 59 2.05 -5.71 -17.78
N GLY A 60 2.13 -6.91 -17.18
CA GLY A 60 2.82 -8.07 -17.73
C GLY A 60 2.22 -8.61 -19.04
N LEU A 61 0.93 -8.40 -19.27
CA LEU A 61 0.23 -8.70 -20.54
C LEU A 61 0.30 -7.55 -21.54
N HIS A 62 1.15 -6.55 -21.33
CA HIS A 62 1.28 -5.32 -22.13
C HIS A 62 0.06 -4.38 -22.12
N PHE A 63 -0.91 -4.60 -21.23
CA PHE A 63 -1.98 -3.64 -20.98
C PHE A 63 -1.48 -2.52 -20.08
N HIS A 64 -1.21 -1.37 -20.69
CA HIS A 64 -0.70 -0.21 -19.99
C HIS A 64 -1.83 0.51 -19.24
N ILE A 65 -2.08 0.09 -17.99
CA ILE A 65 -2.95 0.84 -17.09
C ILE A 65 -2.20 2.08 -16.60
N PRO A 66 -2.70 3.31 -16.82
CA PRO A 66 -1.99 4.50 -16.38
C PRO A 66 -1.90 4.51 -14.85
N LYS A 67 -0.66 4.47 -14.34
CA LYS A 67 -0.36 4.31 -12.91
C LYS A 67 -0.99 5.40 -12.03
N GLY A 68 -1.20 6.59 -12.61
CA GLY A 68 -1.87 7.70 -11.95
C GLY A 68 -3.28 7.37 -11.47
N TYR A 69 -4.06 6.59 -12.22
CA TYR A 69 -5.41 6.17 -11.78
C TYR A 69 -5.32 5.26 -10.56
N VAL A 70 -4.37 4.33 -10.55
CA VAL A 70 -4.18 3.39 -9.45
C VAL A 70 -3.72 4.12 -8.18
N TYR A 71 -2.76 5.04 -8.31
CA TYR A 71 -2.30 5.87 -7.18
C TYR A 71 -3.39 6.81 -6.66
N PHE A 72 -4.17 7.42 -7.55
CA PHE A 72 -5.30 8.28 -7.16
C PHE A 72 -6.36 7.47 -6.41
N SER A 73 -6.74 6.29 -6.91
CA SER A 73 -7.68 5.39 -6.23
C SER A 73 -7.19 4.99 -4.85
N MET A 74 -5.91 4.62 -4.70
CA MET A 74 -5.33 4.31 -3.37
C MET A 74 -5.42 5.50 -2.41
N ALA A 75 -4.99 6.68 -2.85
CA ALA A 75 -5.02 7.88 -2.02
C ALA A 75 -6.44 8.29 -1.63
N PHE A 76 -7.38 8.23 -2.59
CA PHE A 76 -8.78 8.54 -2.36
C PHE A 76 -9.43 7.56 -1.37
N SER A 77 -9.23 6.25 -1.54
CA SER A 77 -9.77 5.24 -0.63
C SER A 77 -9.21 5.36 0.79
N LEU A 78 -7.91 5.64 0.93
CA LEU A 78 -7.32 5.97 2.24
C LEU A 78 -7.94 7.22 2.84
N GLY A 79 -8.13 8.29 2.06
CA GLY A 79 -8.76 9.53 2.52
C GLY A 79 -10.19 9.30 3.03
N VAL A 80 -10.99 8.55 2.29
CA VAL A 80 -12.35 8.17 2.69
C VAL A 80 -12.33 7.33 3.96
N GLU A 81 -11.43 6.36 4.07
CA GLU A 81 -11.33 5.51 5.25
C GLU A 81 -10.91 6.29 6.50
N LEU A 82 -9.99 7.25 6.38
CA LEU A 82 -9.62 8.14 7.48
C LEU A 82 -10.81 8.98 7.97
N ILE A 83 -11.65 9.48 7.07
CA ILE A 83 -12.89 10.19 7.42
C ILE A 83 -13.86 9.23 8.12
N ASN A 84 -14.04 8.03 7.57
CA ASN A 84 -14.94 7.01 8.12
C ASN A 84 -14.54 6.60 9.54
N MET A 85 -13.24 6.41 9.79
CA MET A 85 -12.70 6.16 11.13
C MET A 85 -13.00 7.30 12.11
N ARG A 86 -12.84 8.56 11.69
CA ARG A 86 -13.17 9.73 12.53
C ARG A 86 -14.64 9.79 12.90
N ILE A 87 -15.53 9.55 11.94
CA ILE A 87 -16.99 9.55 12.15
C ILE A 87 -17.39 8.41 13.10
N ARG A 88 -16.86 7.20 12.89
CA ARG A 88 -17.12 6.03 13.75
C ARG A 88 -16.71 6.28 15.20
N LYS A 89 -15.53 6.89 15.42
CA LYS A 89 -15.05 7.27 16.75
C LYS A 89 -15.94 8.33 17.42
N ALA A 90 -16.45 9.30 16.65
CA ALA A 90 -17.38 10.32 17.15
C ALA A 90 -18.74 9.73 17.58
N ASN A 91 -19.28 8.80 16.80
CA ASN A 91 -20.56 8.16 17.10
C ASN A 91 -20.48 7.20 18.30
N SER A 92 -19.35 6.50 18.49
CA SER A 92 -19.14 5.63 19.65
C SER A 92 -19.03 6.37 20.98
N LYS A 93 -18.83 7.69 20.99
CA LYS A 93 -18.79 8.54 22.19
C LYS A 93 -20.17 9.04 22.63
N LYS A 94 -21.23 8.78 21.84
CA LYS A 94 -22.58 9.30 22.07
C LYS A 94 -23.53 8.27 22.70
N HIS A 95 -23.04 7.07 22.98
CA HIS A 95 -23.69 6.03 23.78
C HIS A 95 -22.83 5.71 25.00
#